data_AF-A0A369BBP9-F1
#
_entry.id   AF-A0A369BBP9-F1
#
_cell.length_a   1.000
_cell.length_b   1.000
_cell.length_c   1.000
_cell.angle_alpha   90.00
_cell.angle_beta   90.00
_cell.angle_gamma   90.00
#
_symmetry.space_group_name_H-M   'P 1'
#
loop_
_entity.id
_entity.type
_entity.pdbx_description
1 polymer ?
#
loop_
_entity_poly.entity_id
_entity_poly.type
_entity_poly.pdbx_seq_one_letter_code
_entity_poly.pdbx_strand_id
1 'polypeptide(L)'
;MDLRDLLVSNLSITEDEYSFKGSFVLSGEGLSLNVDITDLEDEEKLESLKAQFGLSESSGEIRSFIMAGVVEKAAIGSRIKEGEEYSEEAKKDRLNRLADSFDLS
;
A
#
# COMPACT_ATOMS: atom_id res chain seq x y z
N MET A 1 24.93 5.10 -3.51
CA MET A 1 23.56 5.63 -3.59
C MET A 1 23.11 5.97 -2.17
N ASP A 2 22.37 7.07 -1.97
CA ASP A 2 21.82 7.41 -0.65
C ASP A 2 20.38 6.86 -0.52
N LEU A 3 19.94 6.58 0.72
CA LEU A 3 18.55 6.15 1.00
C LEU A 3 17.50 7.08 0.39
N ARG A 4 17.79 8.38 0.32
CA ARG A 4 16.87 9.40 -0.21
C ARG A 4 16.62 9.29 -1.71
N ASP A 5 17.49 8.60 -2.41
CA ASP A 5 17.35 8.35 -3.86
C ASP A 5 16.46 7.13 -4.14
N LEU A 6 16.09 6.36 -3.10
CA LEU A 6 15.18 5.23 -3.23
C LEU A 6 13.73 5.67 -3.26
N LEU A 7 12.97 5.05 -4.16
CA LEU A 7 11.57 5.34 -4.40
C LEU A 7 10.74 4.07 -4.19
N VAL A 8 9.84 4.13 -3.21
CA VAL A 8 8.81 3.09 -2.99
C VAL A 8 7.65 3.37 -3.93
N SER A 9 7.21 2.38 -4.70
CA SER A 9 6.13 2.51 -5.68
C SER A 9 5.31 1.23 -5.78
N ASN A 10 4.16 1.27 -6.47
CA ASN A 10 3.30 0.10 -6.71
C ASN A 10 3.00 -0.72 -5.44
N LEU A 11 2.71 -0.03 -4.33
CA LEU A 11 2.34 -0.69 -3.09
C LEU A 11 0.99 -1.40 -3.28
N SER A 12 1.01 -2.72 -3.12
CA SER A 12 -0.16 -3.60 -3.13
C SER A 12 -0.25 -4.28 -1.77
N ILE A 13 -1.27 -3.95 -1.00
CA ILE A 13 -1.57 -4.58 0.29
C ILE A 13 -2.84 -5.39 0.11
N THR A 14 -2.75 -6.70 0.34
CA THR A 14 -3.89 -7.62 0.32
C THR A 14 -3.99 -8.28 1.69
N GLU A 15 -5.19 -8.32 2.23
CA GLU A 15 -5.50 -9.09 3.43
C GLU A 15 -6.17 -10.39 2.97
N ASP A 16 -5.55 -11.53 3.28
CA ASP A 16 -6.10 -12.86 3.01
C ASP A 16 -5.96 -13.71 4.27
N GLU A 17 -7.09 -14.22 4.78
CA GLU A 17 -7.15 -15.08 5.97
C GLU A 17 -6.33 -14.57 7.18
N TYR A 18 -6.47 -13.30 7.55
CA TYR A 18 -5.71 -12.64 8.65
C TYR A 18 -4.20 -12.49 8.40
N SER A 19 -3.72 -12.84 7.20
CA SER A 19 -2.36 -12.58 6.76
C SER A 19 -2.35 -11.33 5.87
N PHE A 20 -1.64 -10.30 6.32
CA PHE A 20 -1.36 -9.13 5.50
C PHE A 20 -0.17 -9.44 4.59
N LYS A 21 -0.43 -9.54 3.30
CA LYS A 21 0.61 -9.62 2.26
C LYS A 21 0.76 -8.25 1.63
N GLY A 22 1.95 -7.69 1.71
CA GLY A 22 2.27 -6.41 1.11
C GLY A 22 3.44 -6.55 0.17
N SER A 23 3.29 -6.13 -1.07
CA SER A 23 4.39 -6.04 -2.02
C SER A 23 4.51 -4.63 -2.56
N PHE A 24 5.73 -4.20 -2.84
CA PHE A 24 6.02 -2.90 -3.43
C PHE A 24 7.25 -2.99 -4.33
N VAL A 25 7.39 -2.00 -5.20
CA VAL A 25 8.56 -1.84 -6.06
C VAL A 25 9.48 -0.77 -5.45
N LEU A 26 10.68 -1.18 -5.07
CA LEU A 26 11.76 -0.30 -4.66
C LEU A 26 12.63 0.04 -5.88
N SER A 27 12.78 1.33 -6.18
CA SER A 27 13.50 1.79 -7.38
C SER A 27 14.61 2.78 -7.02
N GLY A 28 15.74 2.71 -7.71
CA GLY A 28 16.94 3.51 -7.44
C GLY A 28 17.98 3.40 -8.55
N GLU A 29 18.59 4.51 -8.97
CA GLU A 29 19.68 4.56 -9.98
C GLU A 29 19.44 3.67 -11.24
N GLY A 30 18.18 3.53 -11.68
CA GLY A 30 17.82 2.71 -12.85
C GLY A 30 17.61 1.22 -12.54
N LEU A 31 17.78 0.79 -11.30
CA LEU A 31 17.38 -0.53 -10.79
C LEU A 31 15.97 -0.46 -10.21
N SER A 32 15.20 -1.54 -10.34
CA SER A 32 13.88 -1.68 -9.72
C SER A 32 13.67 -3.12 -9.29
N LEU A 33 13.22 -3.31 -8.05
CA LEU A 33 13.04 -4.62 -7.43
C LEU A 33 11.67 -4.70 -6.77
N ASN A 34 11.00 -5.83 -6.96
CA ASN A 34 9.83 -6.16 -6.15
C ASN A 34 10.29 -6.69 -4.80
N VAL A 35 9.73 -6.14 -3.73
CA VAL A 35 10.06 -6.46 -2.35
C VAL A 35 8.76 -6.78 -1.62
N ASP A 36 8.76 -7.87 -0.85
CA ASP A 36 7.68 -8.16 0.10
C ASP A 36 7.93 -7.42 1.40
N ILE A 37 6.88 -6.90 2.04
CA ILE A 37 6.98 -6.29 3.37
C ILE A 37 7.56 -7.28 4.38
N THR A 38 7.29 -8.58 4.25
CA THR A 38 7.87 -9.59 5.15
C THR A 38 9.37 -9.76 4.97
N ASP A 39 9.91 -9.48 3.77
CA ASP A 39 11.36 -9.52 3.53
C ASP A 39 12.09 -8.43 4.34
N LEU A 40 11.41 -7.37 4.78
CA LEU A 40 11.99 -6.31 5.63
C LEU A 40 12.13 -6.73 7.10
N GLU A 41 11.60 -7.90 7.48
CA GLU A 41 11.83 -8.50 8.80
C GLU A 41 13.03 -9.45 8.82
N ASP A 42 13.54 -9.82 7.64
CA ASP A 42 14.69 -10.69 7.47
C ASP A 42 15.97 -9.87 7.24
N GLU A 43 16.94 -10.04 8.14
CA GLU A 43 18.21 -9.33 8.10
C GLU A 43 19.06 -9.71 6.88
N GLU A 44 19.01 -10.96 6.42
CA GLU A 44 19.76 -11.40 5.22
C GLU A 44 19.21 -10.73 3.95
N LYS A 45 17.90 -10.54 3.89
CA LYS A 45 17.23 -9.83 2.79
C LYS A 45 17.57 -8.34 2.80
N LEU A 46 17.62 -7.71 3.96
CA LEU A 46 18.03 -6.31 4.10
C LEU A 46 19.48 -6.09 3.67
N GLU A 47 20.40 -6.97 4.06
CA GLU A 47 21.80 -6.91 3.60
C GLU A 47 21.92 -7.17 2.09
N SER A 48 21.08 -8.04 1.54
CA SER A 48 21.02 -8.28 0.09
C SER A 48 20.52 -7.04 -0.67
N LEU A 49 19.48 -6.36 -0.15
CA LEU A 49 18.98 -5.10 -0.70
C LEU A 49 20.04 -4.00 -0.61
N LYS A 50 20.71 -3.89 0.54
CA LYS A 50 21.84 -2.98 0.74
C LYS A 50 22.92 -3.18 -0.31
N ALA A 51 23.32 -4.43 -0.56
CA ALA A 51 24.33 -4.75 -1.55
C ALA A 51 23.85 -4.45 -2.99
N GLN A 52 22.59 -4.75 -3.33
CA GLN A 52 22.03 -4.51 -4.66
C GLN A 52 21.93 -3.02 -5.01
N PHE A 53 21.53 -2.18 -4.06
CA PHE A 53 21.42 -0.74 -4.26
C PHE A 53 22.70 0.01 -3.89
N GLY A 54 23.74 -0.66 -3.38
CA GLY A 54 25.00 -0.04 -2.99
C GLY A 54 24.81 1.01 -1.89
N LEU A 55 23.96 0.71 -0.90
CA LEU A 55 23.66 1.59 0.23
C LEU A 55 24.77 1.47 1.28
N SER A 56 25.10 2.59 1.93
CA SER A 56 26.14 2.66 2.96
C SER A 56 25.59 2.55 4.38
N GLU A 57 24.29 2.78 4.52
CA GLU A 57 23.54 2.87 5.76
C GLU A 57 23.35 1.51 6.43
N SER A 58 22.99 1.53 7.72
CA SER A 58 22.73 0.30 8.47
C SER A 58 21.40 -0.35 8.05
N SER A 59 21.29 -1.67 8.19
CA SER A 59 20.06 -2.41 7.88
C SER A 59 18.85 -1.91 8.68
N GLY A 60 19.05 -1.42 9.90
CA GLY A 60 18.01 -0.77 10.70
C GLY A 60 17.52 0.55 10.09
N GLU A 61 18.42 1.39 9.58
CA GLU A 61 18.06 2.63 8.89
C GLU A 61 17.35 2.37 7.57
N ILE A 62 17.84 1.41 6.79
CA ILE A 62 17.23 0.97 5.52
C ILE A 62 15.80 0.50 5.78
N ARG A 63 15.60 -0.38 6.76
CA ARG A 63 14.27 -0.88 7.15
C ARG A 63 13.34 0.26 7.55
N SER A 64 13.81 1.15 8.44
CA SER A 64 13.00 2.26 8.95
C SER A 64 12.57 3.21 7.83
N PHE A 65 13.48 3.53 6.92
CA PHE A 65 13.20 4.39 5.76
C PHE A 65 12.17 3.76 4.80
N ILE A 66 12.38 2.50 4.42
CA ILE A 66 11.46 1.80 3.51
C ILE A 66 10.08 1.66 4.15
N MET A 67 10.01 1.27 5.42
CA MET A 67 8.75 1.15 6.16
C MET A 67 8.01 2.49 6.26
N ALA A 68 8.72 3.59 6.50
CA ALA A 68 8.12 4.92 6.49
C ALA A 68 7.49 5.25 5.12
N GLY A 69 8.18 4.94 4.03
CA GLY A 69 7.65 5.12 2.67
C GLY A 69 6.44 4.24 2.36
N VAL A 70 6.42 2.99 2.84
CA VAL A 70 5.27 2.09 2.73
C VAL A 70 4.06 2.64 3.49
N VAL A 71 4.24 3.08 4.73
CA VAL A 71 3.17 3.65 5.56
C VAL A 71 2.60 4.94 4.94
N GLU A 72 3.48 5.82 4.44
CA GLU A 72 3.04 7.04 3.75
C GLU A 72 2.17 6.72 2.53
N LYS A 73 2.58 5.74 1.70
CA LYS A 73 1.79 5.32 0.54
C LYS A 73 0.51 4.61 0.90
N ALA A 74 0.51 3.77 1.94
CA ALA A 74 -0.69 3.13 2.45
C ALA A 74 -1.70 4.17 2.95
N ALA A 75 -1.25 5.22 3.66
CA ALA A 75 -2.09 6.31 4.12
C ALA A 75 -2.73 7.08 2.95
N ILE A 76 -2.00 7.29 1.86
CA ILE A 76 -2.54 7.91 0.64
C ILE A 76 -3.58 7.00 -0.02
N GLY A 77 -3.29 5.71 -0.16
CA GLY A 77 -4.24 4.72 -0.74
C GLY A 77 -5.54 4.61 0.07
N SER A 78 -5.45 4.66 1.40
CA SER A 78 -6.61 4.66 2.30
C SER A 78 -7.50 5.89 2.10
N ARG A 79 -6.90 7.09 1.96
CA ARG A 79 -7.68 8.33 1.71
C ARG A 79 -8.38 8.34 0.35
N ILE A 80 -7.78 7.72 -0.68
CA ILE A 80 -8.41 7.62 -2.01
C ILE A 80 -9.63 6.67 -1.95
N LYS A 81 -9.57 5.62 -1.13
CA LYS A 81 -10.66 4.64 -0.98
C LYS A 81 -11.84 5.12 -0.13
N GLU A 82 -11.63 6.09 0.76
CA GLU A 82 -12.72 6.70 1.56
C GLU A 82 -13.63 7.64 0.73
N GLY A 83 -13.29 7.95 -0.53
CA GLY A 83 -14.00 8.91 -1.36
C GLY A 83 -14.91 8.35 -2.46
N GLU A 84 -14.87 7.04 -2.74
CA GLU A 84 -15.75 6.41 -3.74
C GLU A 84 -16.74 5.47 -3.03
N GLU A 85 -18.04 5.81 -3.09
CA GLU A 85 -19.20 5.03 -2.62
C GLU A 85 -19.63 5.10 -1.13
N TYR A 86 -19.84 6.31 -0.60
CA TYR A 86 -20.97 6.49 0.32
C TYR A 86 -21.83 7.70 -0.08
N SER A 87 -22.80 7.46 -0.97
CA SER A 87 -23.92 8.37 -1.20
C SER A 87 -25.17 7.83 -0.49
N GLU A 88 -25.58 8.47 0.60
CA GLU A 88 -26.89 8.27 1.24
C GLU A 88 -28.06 8.48 0.25
N GLU A 89 -27.85 9.23 -0.82
CA GLU A 89 -28.89 9.61 -1.79
C GLU A 89 -29.29 8.42 -2.68
N ALA A 90 -28.37 7.49 -2.96
CA ALA A 90 -28.66 6.29 -3.77
C ALA A 90 -29.61 5.30 -3.07
N LYS A 91 -29.65 5.29 -1.72
CA LYS A 91 -30.63 4.48 -0.95
C LYS A 91 -32.03 5.08 -1.01
N LYS A 92 -32.13 6.42 -0.97
CA LYS A 92 -33.42 7.13 -0.98
C LYS A 92 -34.19 6.91 -2.28
N ASP A 93 -33.48 6.89 -3.42
CA ASP A 93 -34.12 6.70 -4.73
C ASP A 93 -34.65 5.25 -4.91
N ARG A 94 -33.94 4.24 -4.39
CA ARG A 94 -34.44 2.85 -4.37
C ARG A 94 -35.61 2.64 -3.40
N LEU A 95 -35.58 3.28 -2.23
CA LEU A 95 -36.66 3.18 -1.24
C LEU A 95 -37.95 3.86 -1.72
N ASN A 96 -37.85 5.01 -2.38
CA ASN A 96 -39.01 5.70 -2.95
C ASN A 96 -39.66 4.90 -4.09
N ARG A 97 -38.86 4.27 -4.97
CA ARG A 97 -39.39 3.41 -6.04
C ARG A 97 -40.11 2.16 -5.53
N LEU A 98 -39.74 1.65 -4.36
CA LEU A 98 -40.43 0.53 -3.72
C LEU A 98 -41.74 0.96 -3.03
N ALA A 99 -41.77 2.16 -2.43
CA ALA A 99 -42.96 2.71 -1.79
C ALA A 99 -44.09 3.00 -2.80
N ASP A 100 -43.76 3.57 -3.96
CA ASP A 100 -44.74 3.84 -5.02
C ASP A 100 -45.32 2.57 -5.68
N SER A 101 -44.67 1.41 -5.49
CA SER A 101 -45.16 0.12 -6.03
C SER A 101 -46.15 -0.61 -5.12
N PHE A 102 -46.35 -0.13 -3.89
CA PHE A 102 -47.22 -0.75 -2.89
C PHE A 102 -48.58 -0.05 -2.72
N ASP A 103 -48.80 1.10 -3.37
CA ASP A 103 -50.03 1.91 -3.26
C ASP A 103 -50.95 1.81 -4.50
N LEU A 104 -51.04 0.61 -5.09
CA LEU A 104 -52.02 0.27 -6.13
C LEU A 104 -52.55 -1.15 -5.90
N SER A 105 -53.36 -1.34 -4.86
CA SER A 105 -54.44 -2.35 -4.75
C SER A 105 -55.26 -2.15 -3.47
#